data_AF-A0A970QAE0-F1
#
_entry.id   AF-A0A970QAE0-F1
#
_cell.length_a   1.000
_cell.length_b   1.000
_cell.length_c   1.000
_cell.angle_alpha   90.00
_cell.angle_beta   90.00
_cell.angle_gamma   90.00
#
_symmetry.space_group_name_H-M   'P 1'
#
loop_
_entity.id
_entity.type
_entity.pdbx_description
1 polymer ?
#
loop_
_entity_poly.entity_id
_entity_poly.type
_entity_poly.pdbx_seq_one_letter_code
_entity_poly.pdbx_strand_id
1 'polypeptide(L)'
;MSEPFWVYIAAPITGLPSEYLANVAAISRLSRELMEDHYCPINPAADFLEGLMSPHPIALDLYHGRALDLLRLLEGRPRAALYVMRTTRADGSRATGVIREIECAHEWGIQVVSTRTELDRLRDASPPGQERHEYQPTPSSAEPHDLVIPGGRG
;
A
#
# COMPACT_ATOMS: atom_id res chain seq x y z
N MET A 1 -17.15 14.83 -5.35
CA MET A 1 -15.79 14.95 -4.75
C MET A 1 -14.77 14.57 -5.82
N SER A 2 -13.73 15.37 -6.06
CA SER A 2 -12.70 15.06 -7.06
C SER A 2 -11.97 13.75 -6.74
N GLU A 3 -11.59 12.98 -7.76
CA GLU A 3 -10.82 11.73 -7.58
C GLU A 3 -9.55 11.98 -6.73
N PRO A 4 -9.29 11.15 -5.69
CA PRO A 4 -8.11 11.30 -4.86
C PRO A 4 -6.82 11.03 -5.65
N PHE A 5 -5.70 11.55 -5.15
CA PHE A 5 -4.38 11.22 -5.71
C PHE A 5 -3.81 9.99 -4.99
N TRP A 6 -3.70 8.88 -5.70
CA TRP A 6 -3.28 7.59 -5.15
C TRP A 6 -1.75 7.48 -5.05
N VAL A 7 -1.24 6.93 -3.96
CA VAL A 7 0.20 6.83 -3.74
C VAL A 7 0.57 5.45 -3.20
N TYR A 8 1.22 4.61 -4.01
CA TYR A 8 1.84 3.39 -3.49
C TYR A 8 3.16 3.73 -2.81
N ILE A 9 3.39 3.25 -1.60
CA ILE A 9 4.61 3.53 -0.86
C ILE A 9 5.55 2.33 -0.92
N ALA A 10 6.67 2.49 -1.62
CA ALA A 10 7.72 1.47 -1.70
C ALA A 10 8.86 1.74 -0.72
N ALA A 11 9.19 0.72 0.07
CA ALA A 11 10.37 0.68 0.91
C ALA A 11 10.77 -0.78 1.18
N PRO A 12 12.03 -1.07 1.55
CA PRO A 12 12.44 -2.39 2.01
C PRO A 12 11.63 -2.78 3.24
N ILE A 13 10.90 -3.92 3.18
CA ILE A 13 10.09 -4.48 4.28
C ILE A 13 10.64 -5.85 4.75
N THR A 14 11.70 -6.35 4.11
CA THR A 14 12.39 -7.60 4.48
C THR A 14 13.68 -7.31 5.23
N GLY A 15 14.08 -8.16 6.17
CA GLY A 15 15.35 -8.04 6.90
C GLY A 15 15.29 -8.76 8.25
N LEU A 16 16.14 -8.33 9.19
CA LEU A 16 16.04 -8.77 10.58
C LEU A 16 14.73 -8.26 11.22
N PRO A 17 14.21 -8.91 12.28
CA PRO A 17 12.97 -8.49 12.93
C PRO A 17 12.86 -7.03 13.32
N SER A 18 13.90 -6.48 13.94
CA SER A 18 13.94 -5.06 14.30
C SER A 18 13.90 -4.15 13.07
N GLU A 19 14.56 -4.54 11.98
CA GLU A 19 14.62 -3.77 10.75
C GLU A 19 13.26 -3.73 10.07
N TYR A 20 12.61 -4.88 9.85
CA TYR A 20 11.30 -4.86 9.19
C TYR A 20 10.24 -4.13 10.01
N LEU A 21 10.26 -4.21 11.35
CA LEU A 21 9.29 -3.51 12.20
C LEU A 21 9.49 -2.00 12.14
N ALA A 22 10.75 -1.54 12.14
CA ALA A 22 11.07 -0.13 11.94
C ALA A 22 10.57 0.37 10.58
N ASN A 23 10.67 -0.46 9.54
CA ASN A 23 10.21 -0.12 8.20
C ASN A 23 8.69 -0.05 8.11
N VAL A 24 7.98 -1.02 8.68
CA VAL A 24 6.52 -1.02 8.80
C VAL A 24 6.04 0.25 9.49
N ALA A 25 6.67 0.63 10.61
CA ALA A 25 6.35 1.86 11.32
C ALA A 25 6.61 3.11 10.47
N ALA A 26 7.72 3.16 9.73
CA ALA A 26 8.07 4.28 8.87
C ALA A 26 7.08 4.46 7.70
N ILE A 27 6.72 3.36 7.01
CA ILE A 27 5.74 3.38 5.92
C ILE A 27 4.36 3.80 6.45
N SER A 28 3.96 3.29 7.62
CA SER A 28 2.68 3.61 8.25
C SER A 28 2.60 5.06 8.70
N ARG A 29 3.69 5.62 9.21
CA ARG A 29 3.79 7.05 9.52
C ARG A 29 3.66 7.90 8.26
N LEU A 30 4.41 7.59 7.20
CA LEU A 30 4.33 8.33 5.93
C LEU A 30 2.92 8.23 5.32
N SER A 31 2.26 7.07 5.42
CA SER A 31 0.87 6.90 4.98
C SER A 31 -0.04 7.89 5.70
N ARG A 32 0.10 8.05 7.02
CA ARG A 32 -0.69 9.03 7.78
C ARG A 32 -0.42 10.47 7.34
N GLU A 33 0.85 10.85 7.20
CA GLU A 33 1.24 12.19 6.73
C GLU A 33 0.66 12.47 5.32
N LEU A 34 0.68 11.47 4.42
CA LEU A 34 0.06 11.56 3.10
C LEU A 34 -1.47 11.77 3.19
N MET A 35 -2.16 11.08 4.09
CA MET A 35 -3.60 11.28 4.30
C MET A 35 -3.93 12.68 4.83
N GLU A 36 -3.12 13.21 5.74
CA GLU A 36 -3.26 14.59 6.27
C GLU A 36 -3.16 15.63 5.14
N ASP A 37 -2.35 15.33 4.12
CA ASP A 37 -2.17 16.16 2.92
C ASP A 37 -3.09 15.77 1.74
N HIS A 38 -4.20 15.08 2.03
CA HIS A 38 -5.24 14.70 1.07
C HIS A 38 -4.82 13.74 -0.06
N TYR A 39 -3.78 12.95 0.16
CA TYR A 39 -3.46 11.80 -0.69
C TYR A 39 -4.22 10.54 -0.23
N CYS A 40 -4.31 9.54 -1.11
CA CYS A 40 -4.83 8.21 -0.77
C CYS A 40 -3.69 7.18 -0.85
N PRO A 41 -3.00 6.89 0.26
CA PRO A 41 -1.86 5.98 0.26
C PRO A 41 -2.30 4.51 0.16
N ILE A 42 -1.53 3.72 -0.59
CA ILE A 42 -1.56 2.26 -0.60
C ILE A 42 -0.31 1.80 0.18
N ASN A 43 -0.56 1.19 1.34
CA ASN A 43 0.49 0.78 2.28
C ASN A 43 0.70 -0.74 2.23
N PRO A 44 1.75 -1.24 1.54
CA PRO A 44 2.02 -2.68 1.45
C PRO A 44 2.47 -3.31 2.78
N ALA A 45 2.76 -2.52 3.82
CA ALA A 45 3.13 -3.05 5.13
C ALA A 45 1.99 -3.79 5.83
N ALA A 46 0.73 -3.55 5.44
CA ALA A 46 -0.42 -4.26 6.00
C ALA A 46 -0.38 -5.77 5.68
N ASP A 47 -0.09 -6.14 4.42
CA ASP A 47 0.04 -7.53 4.00
C ASP A 47 1.21 -8.23 4.70
N PHE A 48 2.29 -7.49 4.94
CA PHE A 48 3.42 -8.01 5.68
C PHE A 48 3.07 -8.30 7.15
N LEU A 49 2.30 -7.41 7.80
CA LEU A 49 1.80 -7.64 9.16
C LEU A 49 0.87 -8.86 9.23
N GLU A 50 -0.03 -9.04 8.26
CA GLU A 50 -0.88 -10.24 8.16
C GLU A 50 -0.03 -11.51 8.20
N GLY A 51 1.02 -11.57 7.38
CA GLY A 51 1.86 -12.75 7.33
C GLY A 51 2.78 -12.94 8.53
N LEU A 52 3.11 -11.90 9.30
CA LEU A 52 3.75 -12.03 10.61
C LEU A 52 2.81 -12.60 11.67
N MET A 53 1.51 -12.34 11.56
CA MET A 53 0.49 -12.87 12.45
C MET A 53 0.01 -14.29 12.05
N SER A 54 0.44 -14.76 10.88
CA SER A 54 0.12 -16.09 10.39
C SER A 54 0.81 -17.19 11.21
N PRO A 55 0.13 -18.31 11.53
CA PRO A 55 0.75 -19.47 12.15
C PRO A 55 1.74 -20.20 11.22
N HIS A 56 1.75 -19.84 9.93
CA HIS A 56 2.61 -20.42 8.91
C HIS A 56 3.42 -19.34 8.20
N PRO A 57 4.72 -19.55 7.94
CA PRO A 57 5.51 -18.63 7.14
C PRO A 57 4.89 -18.43 5.76
N ILE A 58 4.63 -17.18 5.40
CA ILE A 58 4.25 -16.82 4.05
C ILE A 58 5.51 -16.77 3.18
N ALA A 59 5.44 -17.41 2.01
CA ALA A 59 6.54 -17.41 1.05
C ALA A 59 6.83 -15.98 0.54
N LEU A 60 8.12 -15.66 0.37
CA LEU A 60 8.54 -14.33 -0.10
C LEU A 60 7.91 -13.95 -1.45
N ASP A 61 7.77 -14.91 -2.35
CA ASP A 61 7.16 -14.69 -3.66
C ASP A 61 5.68 -14.30 -3.56
N LEU A 62 4.97 -14.76 -2.53
CA LEU A 62 3.58 -14.36 -2.30
C LEU A 62 3.50 -12.90 -1.85
N TYR A 63 4.41 -12.45 -0.96
CA TYR A 63 4.49 -11.04 -0.60
C TYR A 63 4.80 -10.16 -1.81
N HIS A 64 5.76 -10.58 -2.64
CA HIS A 64 6.08 -9.86 -3.87
C HIS A 64 4.89 -9.82 -4.84
N GLY A 65 4.16 -10.93 -5.00
CA GLY A 65 2.95 -10.98 -5.82
C GLY A 65 1.90 -9.97 -5.35
N ARG A 66 1.55 -10.02 -4.05
CA ARG A 66 0.57 -9.11 -3.45
C ARG A 66 0.99 -7.63 -3.56
N ALA A 67 2.27 -7.33 -3.31
CA ALA A 67 2.82 -5.99 -3.46
C ALA A 67 2.64 -5.46 -4.90
N LEU A 68 2.93 -6.28 -5.90
CA LEU A 68 2.74 -5.92 -7.30
C LEU A 68 1.26 -5.79 -7.68
N ASP A 69 0.38 -6.64 -7.15
CA ASP A 69 -1.07 -6.53 -7.37
C ASP A 69 -1.60 -5.20 -6.80
N LEU A 70 -1.14 -4.79 -5.62
CA LEU A 70 -1.45 -3.50 -5.02
C LEU A 70 -0.90 -2.33 -5.84
N LEU A 71 0.35 -2.40 -6.30
CA LEU A 71 0.95 -1.39 -7.16
C LEU A 71 0.18 -1.25 -8.48
N ARG A 72 -0.28 -2.38 -9.03
CA ARG A 72 -1.02 -2.42 -10.29
C ARG A 72 -2.38 -1.72 -10.23
N LEU A 73 -2.93 -1.50 -9.03
CA LEU A 73 -4.13 -0.66 -8.87
C LEU A 73 -3.93 0.77 -9.40
N LEU A 74 -2.68 1.22 -9.56
CA LEU A 74 -2.32 2.52 -10.11
C LEU A 74 -2.25 2.55 -11.65
N GLU A 75 -2.22 1.40 -12.32
CA GLU A 75 -2.09 1.29 -13.78
C GLU A 75 -3.22 2.06 -14.49
N GLY A 76 -2.85 2.93 -15.43
CA GLY A 76 -3.79 3.76 -16.18
C GLY A 76 -4.48 4.88 -15.40
N ARG A 77 -4.15 5.09 -14.11
CA ARG A 77 -4.70 6.21 -13.33
C ARG A 77 -3.94 7.50 -13.59
N PRO A 78 -4.62 8.61 -13.95
CA PRO A 78 -3.96 9.89 -14.19
C PRO A 78 -3.51 10.57 -12.89
N ARG A 79 -4.11 10.23 -11.75
CA ARG A 79 -3.80 10.79 -10.43
C ARG A 79 -3.18 9.73 -9.52
N ALA A 80 -2.02 9.21 -9.92
CA ALA A 80 -1.34 8.16 -9.18
C ALA A 80 0.19 8.25 -9.29
N ALA A 81 0.89 7.80 -8.25
CA ALA A 81 2.34 7.66 -8.25
C ALA A 81 2.83 6.51 -7.36
N LEU A 82 3.98 5.97 -7.72
CA LEU A 82 4.85 5.18 -6.85
C LEU A 82 5.79 6.13 -6.09
N TYR A 83 5.69 6.17 -4.77
CA TYR A 83 6.59 6.91 -3.89
C TYR A 83 7.65 5.96 -3.31
N VAL A 84 8.90 6.16 -3.70
CA VAL A 84 10.05 5.34 -3.27
C VAL A 84 10.74 6.01 -2.08
N MET A 85 10.58 5.44 -0.88
CA MET A 85 11.25 5.97 0.32
C MET A 85 12.76 5.72 0.28
N ARG A 86 13.18 4.54 -0.20
CA ARG A 86 14.59 4.13 -0.33
C ARG A 86 14.70 2.85 -1.16
N THR A 87 15.85 2.65 -1.81
CA THR A 87 16.15 1.47 -2.64
C THR A 87 17.21 0.56 -2.02
N THR A 88 17.76 0.94 -0.87
CA THR A 88 18.78 0.20 -0.12
C THR A 88 18.27 -0.19 1.26
N ARG A 89 18.77 -1.33 1.75
CA ARG A 89 18.55 -1.82 3.12
C ARG A 89 19.55 -1.17 4.09
N ALA A 90 19.37 -1.40 5.40
CA ALA A 90 20.26 -0.83 6.41
C ALA A 90 21.71 -1.34 6.30
N ASP A 91 21.91 -2.55 5.75
CA ASP A 91 23.22 -3.15 5.48
C ASP A 91 23.88 -2.63 4.18
N GLY A 92 23.24 -1.69 3.48
CA GLY A 92 23.71 -1.15 2.21
C GLY A 92 23.40 -2.01 0.98
N SER A 93 22.86 -3.21 1.16
CA SER A 93 22.43 -4.06 0.04
C SER A 93 21.21 -3.48 -0.67
N ARG A 94 21.03 -3.86 -1.94
CA ARG A 94 19.87 -3.42 -2.74
C ARG A 94 18.61 -4.13 -2.27
N ALA A 95 17.51 -3.38 -2.13
CA ALA A 95 16.20 -3.95 -1.87
C ALA A 95 15.56 -4.42 -3.18
N THR A 96 15.81 -5.67 -3.56
CA THR A 96 15.36 -6.25 -4.84
C THR A 96 13.86 -6.12 -5.08
N GLY A 97 13.02 -6.28 -4.05
CA GLY A 97 11.57 -6.05 -4.14
C GLY A 97 11.23 -4.64 -4.60
N VAL A 98 11.84 -3.62 -4.00
CA VAL A 98 11.64 -2.20 -4.37
C VAL A 98 12.14 -1.92 -5.78
N ILE A 99 13.29 -2.47 -6.17
CA ILE A 99 13.80 -2.31 -7.54
C ILE A 99 12.81 -2.88 -8.56
N ARG A 100 12.25 -4.06 -8.27
CA ARG A 100 11.24 -4.68 -9.13
C ARG A 100 9.95 -3.85 -9.21
N GLU A 101 9.50 -3.28 -8.09
CA GLU A 101 8.35 -2.35 -8.08
C GLU A 101 8.59 -1.14 -8.99
N ILE A 102 9.80 -0.57 -8.97
CA ILE A 102 10.19 0.56 -9.84
C ILE A 102 10.19 0.15 -11.32
N GLU A 103 10.79 -1.01 -11.63
CA GLU A 103 10.82 -1.54 -13.00
C GLU A 103 9.39 -1.75 -13.55
N CYS A 104 8.53 -2.42 -12.78
CA CYS A 104 7.13 -2.62 -13.16
C CYS A 104 6.36 -1.30 -13.27
N ALA A 105 6.57 -0.34 -12.37
CA ALA A 105 5.94 0.97 -12.45
C ALA A 105 6.30 1.69 -13.75
N HIS A 106 7.57 1.65 -14.17
CA HIS A 106 7.99 2.20 -15.46
C HIS A 106 7.34 1.49 -16.63
N GLU A 107 7.28 0.15 -16.63
CA GLU A 107 6.62 -0.64 -17.66
C GLU A 107 5.11 -0.32 -17.78
N TRP A 108 4.45 -0.06 -16.65
CA TRP A 108 3.02 0.26 -16.58
C TRP A 108 2.70 1.76 -16.73
N GLY A 109 3.72 2.59 -16.98
CA GLY A 109 3.56 4.04 -17.13
C GLY A 109 3.18 4.78 -15.85
N ILE A 110 3.37 4.17 -14.67
CA ILE A 110 3.15 4.79 -13.37
C ILE A 110 4.31 5.72 -13.07
N GLN A 111 4.00 6.95 -12.63
CA GLN A 111 5.02 7.92 -12.26
C GLN A 111 5.76 7.48 -10.99
N VAL A 112 7.08 7.52 -11.01
CA VAL A 112 7.94 7.16 -9.88
C VAL A 112 8.59 8.40 -9.32
N VAL A 113 8.44 8.64 -8.02
CA VAL A 113 9.03 9.79 -7.30
C VAL A 113 9.70 9.34 -6.01
N SER A 114 10.63 10.14 -5.52
CA SER A 114 11.38 9.83 -4.29
C SER A 114 11.33 10.94 -3.23
N THR A 115 10.79 12.10 -3.60
CA THR A 115 10.68 13.25 -2.72
C THR A 115 9.26 13.76 -2.64
N ARG A 116 8.94 14.41 -1.52
CA ARG A 116 7.62 15.00 -1.33
C ARG A 116 7.31 16.10 -2.35
N THR A 117 8.30 16.92 -2.66
CA THR A 117 8.17 18.00 -3.65
C THR A 117 7.85 17.48 -5.05
N GLU A 118 8.45 16.37 -5.48
CA GLU A 118 8.11 15.73 -6.76
C GLU A 118 6.66 15.22 -6.76
N LEU A 119 6.23 14.59 -5.67
CA LEU A 119 4.87 14.10 -5.51
C LEU A 119 3.85 15.25 -5.58
N ASP A 120 4.10 16.35 -4.88
CA ASP A 120 3.22 17.52 -4.88
C ASP A 120 3.11 18.14 -6.27
N ARG A 121 4.24 18.27 -6.99
CA ARG A 121 4.22 18.75 -8.39
C ARG A 121 3.41 17.85 -9.30
N LEU A 122 3.52 16.52 -9.14
CA LEU A 122 2.71 15.59 -9.92
C LEU A 122 1.22 15.73 -9.61
N ARG A 123 0.85 15.85 -8.34
CA ARG A 123 -0.54 16.06 -7.92
C ARG A 123 -1.13 17.33 -8.52
N ASP A 124 -0.38 18.42 -8.48
CA ASP A 124 -0.82 19.73 -8.93
C ASP A 124 -0.88 19.83 -10.47
N ALA A 125 -0.01 19.09 -11.17
CA ALA A 125 -0.02 19.00 -12.64
C ALA A 125 -1.08 18.03 -13.17
N SER A 126 -1.57 17.11 -12.34
CA SER A 126 -2.57 16.12 -12.76
C SER A 126 -3.96 16.74 -12.86
N PRO A 127 -4.74 16.44 -13.91
CA PRO A 127 -6.07 17.00 -14.08
C PRO A 127 -6.94 16.67 -12.84
N PRO A 128 -7.83 17.58 -12.41
CA PRO A 128 -8.78 17.27 -11.35
C PRO A 128 -9.62 16.07 -11.79
N GLY A 129 -9.73 15.07 -10.92
CA GLY A 129 -10.43 13.84 -11.24
C GLY A 129 -11.88 14.10 -11.64
N GLN A 130 -12.33 13.51 -12.75
CA GLN A 130 -13.75 13.46 -13.08
C GLN A 130 -14.46 12.65 -11.99
N GLU A 131 -15.64 13.10 -11.56
CA GLU A 131 -16.44 12.38 -10.58
C GLU A 131 -16.78 10.99 -11.13
N ARG A 132 -16.13 9.95 -10.62
CA ARG A 132 -16.60 8.58 -10.79
C ARG A 132 -17.49 8.26 -9.61
N HIS A 133 -18.69 7.79 -9.93
CA HIS A 133 -19.75 7.39 -9.01
C HIS A 133 -19.19 6.76 -7.72
N GLU A 134 -19.71 7.24 -6.60
CA GLU A 134 -19.53 6.66 -5.28
C GLU A 134 -19.56 5.13 -5.37
N TYR A 135 -18.53 4.50 -4.81
CA TYR A 135 -18.64 3.12 -4.38
C TYR A 135 -19.83 3.04 -3.42
N GLN A 136 -20.97 2.57 -3.90
CA GLN A 136 -22.03 2.10 -3.02
C GLN A 136 -21.57 0.74 -2.50
N PRO A 137 -21.25 0.60 -1.20
CA PRO A 137 -21.07 -0.72 -0.63
C PRO A 137 -22.36 -1.49 -0.91
N THR A 138 -22.26 -2.61 -1.63
CA THR A 138 -23.36 -3.57 -1.70
C THR A 138 -23.78 -3.87 -0.26
N PRO A 139 -25.06 -3.69 0.11
CA PRO A 139 -25.50 -4.07 1.44
C PRO A 139 -25.13 -5.54 1.65
N SER A 140 -24.32 -5.77 2.67
CA SER A 140 -23.93 -7.11 3.08
C SER A 140 -25.19 -7.94 3.27
N SER A 141 -25.34 -8.99 2.47
CA SER A 141 -26.39 -10.01 2.60
C SER A 141 -26.06 -10.99 3.73
N ALA A 142 -25.19 -10.61 4.67
CA ALA A 142 -25.00 -11.35 5.90
C ALA A 142 -26.27 -11.21 6.74
N GLU A 143 -27.17 -12.20 6.59
CA GLU A 143 -28.17 -12.48 7.62
C GLU A 143 -27.45 -12.57 8.97
N PRO A 144 -28.02 -12.00 10.04
CA PRO A 144 -27.46 -12.16 11.37
C PRO A 144 -27.53 -13.64 11.70
N HIS A 145 -26.38 -14.33 11.67
CA HIS A 145 -26.27 -15.61 12.35
C HIS A 145 -26.47 -15.32 13.84
N ASP A 146 -27.66 -15.63 14.33
CA ASP A 146 -27.99 -15.68 15.74
C ASP A 146 -26.89 -16.46 16.45
N LEU A 147 -26.12 -15.73 17.26
CA LEU A 147 -25.12 -16.30 18.14
C LEU A 147 -25.89 -17.01 19.27
N VAL A 148 -26.29 -18.25 19.01
CA VAL A 148 -26.87 -19.14 20.02
C VAL A 148 -25.77 -19.41 21.03
N ILE A 149 -25.78 -18.66 22.14
CA ILE A 149 -25.00 -19.00 23.33
C ILE A 149 -25.67 -20.24 23.94
N PRO A 150 -25.02 -21.43 23.94
CA PRO A 150 -25.59 -22.59 24.60
C PRO A 150 -25.61 -22.34 26.10
N GLY A 151 -26.81 -22.49 26.67
CA GLY A 151 -27.15 -22.08 28.02
C GLY A 151 -26.22 -22.62 29.11
N GLY A 152 -25.93 -21.73 30.05
CA GLY A 152 -25.60 -22.12 31.41
C GLY A 152 -26.78 -22.88 32.03
N ARG A 153 -26.45 -24.03 32.62
CA ARG A 153 -27.14 -24.73 33.70
C ARG A 153 -26.01 -25.39 34.49
N GLY A 154 -25.90 -25.30 35.81
CA GLY A 154 -26.65 -24.68 36.89
C GLY A 154 -25.85 -24.96 38.16
#